data_AF-A0A954SFD5-F1
#
_entry.id   AF-A0A954SFD5-F1
#
_cell.length_a   1.000
_cell.length_b   1.000
_cell.length_c   1.000
_cell.angle_alpha   90.00
_cell.angle_beta   90.00
_cell.angle_gamma   90.00
#
_symmetry.space_group_name_H-M   'P 1'
#
loop_
_entity.id
_entity.type
_entity.pdbx_description
1 polymer ?
#
loop_
_entity_poly.entity_id
_entity_poly.type
_entity_poly.pdbx_seq_one_letter_code
_entity_poly.pdbx_strand_id
1 'polypeptide(L)'
;MSETSDLPADEESDVPDMRVYLPHHEEWTVHIKRTWDKQYCYNKSPGEDYFHGILAGELYLQRGDEKYCLQCALRNRYVTLDRLFWQNGPRPPRKMPM
;
A
#
# COMPACT_ATOMS: atom_id res chain seq x y z
N MET A 1 46.49 -17.14 17.07
CA MET A 1 45.24 -17.29 17.85
C MET A 1 44.27 -16.32 17.22
N SER A 2 43.36 -16.84 16.39
CA SER A 2 42.45 -16.02 15.59
C SER A 2 41.17 -15.83 16.41
N GLU A 3 40.94 -14.61 16.87
CA GLU A 3 39.67 -14.19 17.46
C GLU A 3 38.61 -14.17 16.36
N THR A 4 37.75 -15.19 16.36
CA THR A 4 36.49 -15.16 15.63
C THR A 4 35.58 -14.22 16.42
N SER A 5 35.38 -13.02 15.91
CA SER A 5 34.39 -12.09 16.44
C SER A 5 32.99 -12.67 16.20
N ASP A 6 32.41 -13.24 17.25
CA ASP A 6 30.98 -13.55 17.35
C ASP A 6 30.19 -12.25 17.23
N LEU A 7 29.76 -11.93 16.01
CA LEU A 7 28.73 -10.92 15.80
C LEU A 7 27.41 -11.49 16.34
N PRO A 8 26.68 -10.76 17.19
CA PRO A 8 25.41 -11.25 17.71
C PRO A 8 24.46 -11.50 16.55
N ALA A 9 23.84 -12.69 16.56
CA ALA A 9 22.83 -13.08 15.59
C ALA A 9 21.74 -12.00 15.53
N ASP A 10 21.40 -11.58 14.31
CA ASP A 10 20.38 -10.59 14.01
C ASP A 10 19.15 -10.81 14.90
N GLU A 11 18.92 -9.90 15.86
CA GLU A 11 17.66 -9.89 16.58
C GLU A 11 16.58 -9.62 15.53
N GLU A 12 15.73 -10.63 15.27
CA GLU A 12 14.59 -10.50 14.36
C GLU A 12 13.81 -9.26 14.78
N SER A 13 13.91 -8.21 13.95
CA SER A 13 13.29 -6.94 14.27
C SER A 13 11.78 -7.17 14.37
N ASP A 14 11.20 -6.85 15.53
CA ASP A 14 9.74 -6.87 15.82
C ASP A 14 8.92 -5.91 14.92
N VAL A 15 9.54 -5.32 13.89
CA VAL A 15 8.91 -4.42 12.95
C VAL A 15 8.07 -5.25 11.97
N PRO A 16 6.74 -5.06 11.94
CA PRO A 16 5.89 -5.78 11.00
C PRO A 16 6.27 -5.45 9.55
N ASP A 17 6.10 -6.44 8.67
CA ASP A 17 6.29 -6.23 7.24
C ASP A 17 5.22 -5.26 6.70
N MET A 18 5.64 -4.02 6.40
CA MET A 18 4.78 -2.96 5.88
C MET A 18 4.86 -2.82 4.36
N ARG A 19 5.39 -3.81 3.65
CA ARG A 19 5.48 -3.76 2.19
C ARG A 19 4.10 -3.75 1.55
N VAL A 20 3.97 -2.92 0.52
CA VAL A 20 2.79 -2.80 -0.32
C VAL A 20 3.16 -3.24 -1.73
N TYR A 21 2.32 -4.07 -2.32
CA TYR A 21 2.49 -4.63 -3.65
C TYR A 21 1.34 -4.18 -4.57
N LEU A 22 1.65 -3.96 -5.84
CA LEU A 22 0.68 -3.62 -6.89
C LEU A 22 0.50 -4.82 -7.84
N PRO A 23 -0.61 -5.57 -7.74
CA PRO A 23 -0.93 -6.67 -8.65
C PRO A 23 -0.83 -6.35 -10.14
N HIS A 24 -1.36 -5.20 -10.55
CA HIS A 24 -1.45 -4.74 -11.95
C HIS A 24 -0.55 -3.54 -12.20
N HIS A 25 0.70 -3.63 -11.75
CA HIS A 25 1.64 -2.50 -11.71
C HIS A 25 1.84 -1.75 -13.03
N GLU A 26 1.57 -2.35 -14.20
CA GLU A 26 1.75 -1.69 -15.50
C GLU A 26 0.85 -0.47 -15.71
N GLU A 27 -0.32 -0.44 -15.06
CA GLU A 27 -1.31 0.64 -15.21
C GLU A 27 -1.14 1.76 -14.17
N TRP A 28 -0.25 1.59 -13.19
CA TRP A 28 -0.21 2.41 -11.99
C TRP A 28 1.14 3.08 -11.81
N THR A 29 1.10 4.32 -11.32
CA THR A 29 2.29 5.02 -10.84
C THR A 29 2.12 5.35 -9.36
N VAL A 30 3.19 5.16 -8.57
CA VAL A 30 3.24 5.55 -7.17
C VAL A 30 3.97 6.86 -7.04
N HIS A 31 3.41 7.79 -6.27
CA HIS A 31 3.96 9.12 -6.07
C HIS A 31 4.03 9.44 -4.57
N ILE A 32 5.01 10.26 -4.20
CA ILE A 32 5.02 10.96 -2.92
C ILE A 32 4.55 12.38 -3.20
N LYS A 33 3.48 12.83 -2.56
CA LYS A 33 3.04 14.22 -2.71
C LYS A 33 4.07 15.15 -2.07
N ARG A 34 4.65 16.06 -2.85
CA ARG A 34 5.75 16.95 -2.39
C ARG A 34 5.29 18.33 -1.96
N THR A 35 4.11 18.75 -2.40
CA THR A 35 3.59 20.10 -2.29
C THR A 35 2.42 20.15 -1.31
N TRP A 36 2.12 21.34 -0.80
CA TRP A 36 1.05 21.59 0.18
C TRP A 36 -0.27 22.07 -0.47
N ASP A 37 -0.34 22.09 -1.79
CA ASP A 37 -1.57 22.41 -2.52
C ASP A 37 -2.67 21.37 -2.24
N LYS A 38 -3.93 21.71 -2.55
CA LYS A 38 -5.04 20.79 -2.32
C LYS A 38 -5.08 19.72 -3.41
N GLN A 39 -4.94 18.46 -2.99
CA GLN A 39 -5.10 17.29 -3.85
C GLN A 39 -6.04 16.32 -3.14
N TYR A 40 -6.94 15.69 -3.89
CA TYR A 40 -7.96 14.81 -3.34
C TYR A 40 -7.88 13.42 -3.98
N CYS A 41 -8.23 12.42 -3.18
CA CYS A 41 -8.53 11.08 -3.65
C CYS A 41 -9.78 11.11 -4.52
N TYR A 42 -9.78 10.35 -5.61
CA TYR A 42 -10.91 10.20 -6.53
C TYR A 42 -12.04 9.37 -5.94
N ASN A 43 -11.75 8.51 -4.96
CA ASN A 43 -12.74 7.63 -4.33
C ASN A 43 -13.24 8.19 -3.00
N LYS A 44 -14.49 7.84 -2.65
CA LYS A 44 -15.08 8.04 -1.32
C LYS A 44 -15.32 6.70 -0.66
N SER A 45 -15.28 6.62 0.66
CA SER A 45 -15.76 5.41 1.34
C SER A 45 -17.27 5.33 1.34
N PRO A 46 -17.84 4.11 1.41
CA PRO A 46 -19.26 3.97 1.69
C PRO A 46 -19.62 4.75 2.97
N GLY A 47 -20.60 5.65 2.86
CA GLY A 47 -21.04 6.51 3.96
C GLY A 47 -20.29 7.84 4.10
N GLU A 48 -19.27 8.11 3.28
CA GLU A 48 -18.61 9.42 3.25
C GLU A 48 -19.16 10.30 2.14
N ASP A 49 -19.43 11.56 2.46
CA ASP A 49 -19.86 12.59 1.52
C ASP A 49 -18.69 13.48 1.02
N TYR A 50 -17.50 13.30 1.59
CA TYR A 50 -16.29 14.04 1.27
C TYR A 50 -15.24 13.18 0.55
N PHE A 51 -14.32 13.83 -0.16
CA PHE A 51 -13.13 13.18 -0.72
C PHE A 51 -11.97 13.26 0.27
N HIS A 52 -11.17 12.20 0.39
CA HIS A 52 -9.98 12.22 1.22
C HIS A 52 -8.96 13.21 0.66
N GLY A 53 -8.45 14.10 1.51
CA GLY A 53 -7.30 14.93 1.16
C GLY A 53 -6.04 14.08 1.15
N ILE A 54 -5.23 14.21 0.10
CA ILE A 54 -3.88 13.63 0.05
C ILE A 54 -2.93 14.68 0.60
N LEU A 55 -2.15 14.35 1.63
CA LEU A 55 -1.28 15.31 2.32
C LEU A 55 0.15 15.33 1.77
N ALA A 56 0.88 16.42 2.01
CA ALA A 56 2.30 16.48 1.71
C ALA A 56 3.04 15.39 2.51
N GLY A 57 3.92 14.64 1.84
CA GLY A 57 4.62 13.48 2.39
C GLY A 57 3.87 12.16 2.24
N GLU A 58 2.60 12.17 1.84
CA GLU A 58 1.80 10.95 1.69
C GLU A 58 2.10 10.24 0.36
N LEU A 59 2.12 8.91 0.41
CA LEU A 59 2.12 8.06 -0.79
C LEU A 59 0.70 8.02 -1.38
N TYR A 60 0.60 8.26 -2.68
CA TYR A 60 -0.64 8.08 -3.42
C TYR A 60 -0.38 7.34 -4.73
N LEU A 61 -1.42 6.67 -5.20
CA LEU A 61 -1.41 5.94 -6.46
C LEU A 61 -2.11 6.77 -7.53
N GLN A 62 -1.63 6.67 -8.76
CA GLN A 62 -2.23 7.33 -9.91
C GLN A 62 -2.40 6.34 -11.06
N ARG A 63 -3.58 6.38 -11.70
CA ARG A 63 -3.88 5.69 -12.96
C ARG A 63 -4.63 6.67 -13.87
N GLY A 64 -4.01 7.02 -15.00
CA GLY A 64 -4.50 8.15 -15.81
C GLY A 64 -4.53 9.43 -14.97
N ASP A 65 -5.70 10.07 -14.89
CA ASP A 65 -5.92 11.28 -14.09
C ASP A 65 -6.42 11.00 -12.66
N GLU A 66 -6.86 9.77 -12.40
CA GLU A 66 -7.42 9.34 -11.13
C GLU A 66 -6.31 9.16 -10.08
N LYS A 67 -6.49 9.78 -8.91
CA LYS A 67 -5.53 9.71 -7.78
C LYS A 67 -6.18 9.04 -6.60
N TYR A 68 -5.47 8.14 -5.94
CA TYR A 68 -5.99 7.36 -4.82
C TYR A 68 -5.04 7.44 -3.63
N CYS A 69 -5.56 7.82 -2.46
CA CYS A 69 -4.81 7.66 -1.22
C CYS A 69 -4.56 6.17 -0.95
N LEU A 70 -3.50 5.86 -0.19
CA LEU A 70 -3.13 4.47 0.09
C LEU A 70 -4.26 3.68 0.77
N GLN A 71 -5.01 4.32 1.66
CA GLN A 71 -6.15 3.70 2.36
C GLN A 71 -7.25 3.26 1.37
N CYS A 72 -7.61 4.13 0.42
CA CYS A 72 -8.58 3.76 -0.62
C CYS A 72 -8.01 2.68 -1.54
N ALA A 73 -6.73 2.75 -1.90
CA ALA A 73 -6.12 1.74 -2.76
C ALA A 73 -6.12 0.35 -2.10
N LEU A 74 -5.86 0.27 -0.79
CA LEU A 74 -5.94 -0.96 0.00
C LEU A 74 -7.38 -1.49 0.05
N ARG A 75 -8.34 -0.62 0.39
CA ARG A 75 -9.76 -1.01 0.49
C ARG A 75 -10.31 -1.57 -0.81
N ASN A 76 -9.97 -0.95 -1.94
CA ASN A 76 -10.44 -1.37 -3.26
C ASN A 76 -9.58 -2.50 -3.87
N ARG A 77 -8.57 -2.99 -3.13
CA ARG A 77 -7.64 -4.06 -3.56
C ARG A 77 -6.86 -3.73 -4.84
N TYR A 78 -6.60 -2.45 -5.10
CA TYR A 78 -5.61 -2.05 -6.11
C TYR A 78 -4.19 -2.32 -5.64
N VAL A 79 -3.99 -2.36 -4.33
CA VAL A 79 -2.75 -2.80 -3.68
C VAL A 79 -3.02 -3.93 -2.70
N THR A 80 -1.97 -4.67 -2.36
CA THR A 80 -2.03 -5.78 -1.39
C THR A 80 -0.80 -5.76 -0.49
N LEU A 81 -0.94 -6.29 0.72
CA LEU A 81 0.18 -6.58 1.64
C LEU A 81 0.70 -8.02 1.46
N ASP A 82 0.02 -8.84 0.63
CA ASP A 82 0.43 -10.22 0.36
C ASP A 82 1.61 -10.26 -0.61
N ARG A 83 2.82 -10.48 -0.07
CA ARG A 83 4.04 -10.69 -0.87
C ARG A 83 3.91 -11.82 -1.87
N LEU A 84 3.13 -12.84 -1.57
CA LEU A 84 2.97 -14.04 -2.39
C LEU A 84 1.76 -13.93 -3.34
N PHE A 85 1.24 -12.72 -3.57
CA PHE A 85 0.07 -12.49 -4.43
C PHE A 85 0.16 -13.23 -5.78
N TRP A 86 1.29 -13.14 -6.47
CA TRP A 86 1.48 -13.77 -7.78
C TRP A 86 1.59 -15.30 -7.74
N GLN A 87 1.98 -15.87 -6.60
CA GLN A 87 2.01 -17.34 -6.41
C GLN A 87 0.63 -17.88 -6.03
N ASN A 88 -0.08 -17.15 -5.18
CA ASN A 88 -1.40 -17.55 -4.67
C ASN A 88 -2.54 -17.27 -5.67
N GLY A 89 -2.31 -16.39 -6.63
CA GLY A 89 -3.35 -15.87 -7.51
C GLY A 89 -4.36 -14.96 -6.79
N PRO A 90 -5.34 -14.39 -7.51
CA PRO A 90 -6.36 -13.55 -6.91
C PRO A 90 -7.21 -14.36 -5.93
N ARG A 91 -7.13 -14.02 -4.63
CA ARG A 91 -7.96 -14.68 -3.61
C ARG A 91 -9.44 -14.41 -3.90
N PRO A 92 -10.30 -15.45 -3.96
CA PRO A 92 -11.73 -15.25 -4.14
C PRO A 92 -12.26 -14.35 -3.02
N PRO A 93 -13.27 -13.50 -3.28
CA PRO A 93 -13.88 -12.69 -2.24
C PRO A 93 -14.32 -13.62 -1.10
N ARG A 94 -13.97 -13.28 0.15
CA ARG A 94 -14.49 -13.99 1.31
C ARG A 94 -16.02 -13.97 1.19
N LYS A 95 -16.64 -15.13 1.06
CA LYS A 95 -18.11 -15.24 1.17
C LYS A 95 -18.49 -14.62 2.52
N MET A 96 -19.24 -13.52 2.50
CA MET A 96 -19.87 -13.04 3.72
C MET A 96 -20.88 -14.12 4.15
N PRO A 97 -20.90 -14.51 5.44
CA PRO A 97 -21.99 -15.34 5.94
C PRO A 97 -23.29 -14.56 5.75
N MET A 98 -24.28 -15.21 5.11
CA MET A 98 -25.66 -14.71 4.99
C MET A 98 -26.38 -14.81 6.32
#